data_AF-A0A962AVU9-F1
#
_entry.id   AF-A0A962AVU9-F1
#
_cell.length_a   1.000
_cell.length_b   1.000
_cell.length_c   1.000
_cell.angle_alpha   90.00
_cell.angle_beta   90.00
_cell.angle_gamma   90.00
#
_symmetry.space_group_name_H-M   'P 1'
#
loop_
_entity.id
_entity.type
_entity.pdbx_description
1 polymer ?
#
loop_
_entity_poly.entity_id
_entity_poly.type
_entity_poly.pdbx_seq_one_letter_code
_entity_poly.pdbx_strand_id
1 'polypeptide(L)'
;MRPTLTRATACAAFLALVGGAVPASANPAIVIDAASGETLLQQEATRPWYPASLTKLMTVFVALKAVREGRITFDTPLRVSARATSMAPSKMGFRA
;
A
#
# COMPACT_ATOMS: atom_id res chain seq x y z
N MET A 1 -36.95 -16.09 -43.12
CA MET A 1 -35.95 -16.43 -42.08
C MET A 1 -35.59 -15.15 -41.33
N ARG A 2 -35.75 -15.12 -40.00
CA ARG A 2 -35.92 -13.92 -39.16
C ARG A 2 -34.56 -13.29 -38.74
N PRO A 3 -34.10 -12.17 -39.33
CA PRO A 3 -32.83 -11.50 -38.96
C PRO A 3 -32.92 -10.73 -37.62
N THR A 4 -34.10 -10.71 -36.99
CA THR A 4 -34.34 -10.01 -35.72
C THR A 4 -33.80 -10.78 -34.51
N LEU A 5 -33.72 -12.11 -34.59
CA LEU A 5 -33.25 -12.95 -33.47
C LEU A 5 -31.73 -12.83 -33.26
N THR A 6 -30.95 -12.71 -34.34
CA THR A 6 -29.48 -12.58 -34.33
C THR A 6 -29.01 -11.22 -33.84
N ARG A 7 -29.80 -10.15 -34.05
CA ARG A 7 -29.49 -8.81 -33.54
C ARG A 7 -29.73 -8.71 -32.03
N ALA A 8 -30.78 -9.37 -31.53
CA ALA A 8 -31.10 -9.39 -30.11
C ALA A 8 -30.04 -10.14 -29.29
N THR A 9 -29.54 -11.27 -29.79
CA THR A 9 -28.45 -12.03 -29.15
C THR A 9 -27.12 -11.29 -29.18
N ALA A 10 -26.81 -10.59 -30.27
CA ALA A 10 -25.61 -9.75 -30.36
C ALA A 10 -25.63 -8.57 -29.36
N CYS A 11 -26.77 -7.91 -29.17
CA CYS A 11 -26.92 -6.86 -28.14
C CYS A 11 -26.79 -7.42 -26.72
N ALA A 12 -27.38 -8.58 -26.43
CA ALA A 12 -27.28 -9.21 -25.11
C ALA A 12 -25.84 -9.62 -24.76
N ALA A 13 -25.10 -10.18 -25.74
CA ALA A 13 -23.69 -10.52 -25.57
C ALA A 13 -22.79 -9.27 -25.38
N PHE A 14 -23.09 -8.18 -26.09
CA PHE A 14 -22.39 -6.91 -25.94
C PHE A 14 -22.65 -6.27 -24.55
N LEU A 15 -23.89 -6.32 -24.07
CA LEU A 15 -24.25 -5.79 -22.75
C LEU A 15 -23.60 -6.59 -21.61
N ALA A 16 -23.45 -7.91 -21.78
CA ALA A 16 -22.75 -8.78 -20.83
C ALA A 16 -21.23 -8.51 -20.80
N LEU A 17 -20.60 -8.14 -21.92
CA LEU A 17 -19.19 -7.75 -21.95
C LEU A 17 -18.93 -6.38 -21.30
N VAL A 18 -19.89 -5.45 -21.37
CA VAL A 18 -19.73 -4.09 -20.84
C VAL A 18 -20.08 -3.99 -19.34
N GLY A 19 -20.94 -4.88 -18.83
CA GLY A 19 -21.43 -4.83 -17.44
C GLY A 19 -20.50 -5.40 -16.35
N GLY A 20 -19.32 -5.91 -16.69
CA GLY A 20 -18.46 -6.71 -15.79
C GLY A 20 -17.37 -5.94 -15.03
N ALA A 21 -17.58 -4.68 -14.65
CA ALA A 21 -16.61 -3.96 -13.83
C ALA A 21 -16.62 -4.50 -12.39
N VAL A 22 -15.74 -5.46 -12.10
CA VAL A 22 -15.51 -5.92 -10.73
C VAL A 22 -14.72 -4.83 -10.00
N PRO A 23 -15.22 -4.25 -8.91
CA PRO A 23 -14.45 -3.28 -8.15
C PRO A 23 -13.16 -3.96 -7.64
N ALA A 24 -12.02 -3.32 -7.90
CA ALA A 24 -10.77 -3.77 -7.30
C ALA A 24 -10.86 -3.58 -5.78
N SER A 25 -10.83 -4.69 -5.03
CA SER A 25 -10.80 -4.65 -3.58
C SER A 25 -9.36 -4.56 -3.10
N ALA A 26 -9.01 -3.45 -2.45
CA ALA A 26 -7.71 -3.24 -1.83
C ALA A 26 -7.82 -3.54 -0.33
N ASN A 27 -7.70 -4.82 0.04
CA ASN A 27 -7.69 -5.28 1.43
C ASN A 27 -6.28 -5.72 1.84
N PRO A 28 -5.90 -5.61 3.13
CA PRO A 28 -6.71 -5.08 4.25
C PRO A 28 -6.78 -3.54 4.26
N ALA A 29 -7.86 -2.99 4.83
CA ALA A 29 -8.08 -1.56 4.94
C ALA A 29 -8.60 -1.15 6.33
N ILE A 30 -8.19 0.03 6.79
CA ILE A 30 -8.69 0.67 8.01
C ILE A 30 -8.67 2.18 7.83
N VAL A 31 -9.69 2.86 8.33
CA VAL A 31 -9.78 4.33 8.37
C VAL A 31 -10.07 4.73 9.81
N ILE A 32 -9.25 5.64 10.32
CA ILE A 32 -9.32 6.12 11.70
C ILE A 32 -9.36 7.64 11.67
N ASP A 33 -10.26 8.25 12.45
CA ASP A 33 -10.19 9.68 12.74
C ASP A 33 -8.93 9.98 13.56
N ALA A 34 -8.07 10.85 13.05
CA ALA A 34 -6.76 11.07 13.65
C ALA A 34 -6.82 11.81 15.00
N ALA A 35 -7.91 12.52 15.31
CA ALA A 35 -8.05 13.31 16.53
C ALA A 35 -8.66 12.49 17.68
N SER A 36 -9.74 11.75 17.40
CA SER A 36 -10.46 10.95 18.38
C SER A 36 -9.95 9.51 18.49
N GLY A 37 -9.31 8.99 17.44
CA GLY A 37 -8.97 7.57 17.32
C GLY A 37 -10.16 6.68 16.95
N GLU A 38 -11.30 7.27 16.57
CA GLU A 38 -12.49 6.52 16.18
C GLU A 38 -12.26 5.77 14.85
N THR A 39 -12.56 4.48 14.83
CA THR A 39 -12.53 3.68 13.61
C THR A 39 -13.77 3.95 12.77
N LEU A 40 -13.60 4.63 11.63
CA LEU A 40 -14.66 4.95 10.69
C LEU A 40 -14.95 3.81 9.70
N LEU A 41 -13.92 2.99 9.41
CA LEU A 41 -14.01 1.83 8.52
C LEU A 41 -12.97 0.79 8.93
N GLN A 42 -13.36 -0.49 8.88
CA GLN A 42 -12.41 -1.60 9.01
C GLN A 42 -12.80 -2.77 8.10
N GLN A 43 -11.84 -3.25 7.30
CA GLN A 43 -11.98 -4.44 6.46
C GLN A 43 -10.73 -5.30 6.59
N GLU A 44 -10.87 -6.46 7.24
CA GLU A 44 -9.77 -7.42 7.46
C GLU A 44 -8.53 -6.82 8.15
N ALA A 45 -8.67 -5.71 8.89
CA ALA A 45 -7.53 -4.95 9.40
C ALA A 45 -6.63 -5.70 10.39
N THR A 46 -7.11 -6.79 10.99
CA THR A 46 -6.33 -7.66 11.89
C THR A 46 -5.77 -8.90 11.20
N ARG A 47 -6.06 -9.11 9.91
CA ARG A 47 -5.49 -10.22 9.14
C ARG A 47 -3.98 -10.04 9.02
N PRO A 48 -3.16 -11.04 9.39
CA PRO A 48 -1.73 -11.03 9.08
C PRO A 48 -1.50 -10.93 7.57
N TRP A 49 -0.64 -9.99 7.15
CA TRP A 49 -0.40 -9.68 5.74
C TRP A 49 1.07 -9.32 5.52
N TYR A 50 1.54 -9.38 4.27
CA TYR A 50 2.89 -8.92 3.89
C TYR A 50 2.88 -7.41 3.60
N PRO A 51 3.39 -6.55 4.51
CA PRO A 51 3.25 -5.09 4.41
C PRO A 51 4.14 -4.44 3.35
N ALA A 52 5.06 -5.20 2.74
CA ALA A 52 6.09 -4.68 1.84
C ALA A 52 6.80 -3.45 2.46
N SER A 53 6.87 -2.34 1.73
CA SER A 53 7.52 -1.11 2.20
C SER A 53 6.83 -0.43 3.39
N LEU A 54 5.60 -0.79 3.77
CA LEU A 54 4.98 -0.26 4.99
C LEU A 54 5.78 -0.62 6.26
N THR A 55 6.61 -1.67 6.21
CA THR A 55 7.60 -1.98 7.27
C THR A 55 8.49 -0.78 7.63
N LYS A 56 8.73 0.13 6.67
CA LYS A 56 9.54 1.34 6.90
C LYS A 56 8.90 2.31 7.90
N LEU A 57 7.58 2.28 8.10
CA LEU A 57 6.93 3.09 9.14
C LEU A 57 7.44 2.73 10.54
N MET A 58 7.62 1.45 10.83
CA MET A 58 8.23 1.02 12.10
C MET A 58 9.71 1.41 12.19
N THR A 59 10.44 1.32 11.06
CA THR A 59 11.85 1.74 10.99
C THR A 59 12.00 3.22 11.33
N VAL A 60 11.15 4.08 10.75
CA VAL A 60 11.12 5.52 11.05
C VAL A 60 10.67 5.76 12.49
N PHE A 61 9.66 5.04 12.98
CA PHE A 61 9.19 5.17 14.36
C PHE A 61 10.32 4.94 15.38
N VAL A 62 11.10 3.86 15.22
CA VAL A 62 12.20 3.57 16.17
C VAL A 62 13.36 4.54 16.03
N ALA A 63 13.65 5.03 14.82
CA ALA A 63 14.68 6.06 14.60
C ALA A 63 14.28 7.40 15.24
N LEU A 64 13.06 7.87 14.99
CA LEU A 64 12.54 9.11 15.59
C LEU A 64 12.33 8.98 17.10
N LYS A 65 12.03 7.78 17.62
CA LYS A 65 12.04 7.52 19.07
C LYS A 65 13.44 7.73 19.66
N ALA A 66 14.49 7.26 19.00
CA ALA A 66 15.87 7.49 19.45
C ALA A 66 16.23 8.98 19.46
N VAL A 67 15.75 9.75 18.48
CA VAL A 67 15.90 11.22 18.47
C VAL A 67 15.16 11.86 19.64
N ARG A 68 13.89 11.50 19.85
CA ARG A 68 13.07 12.03 20.96
C ARG A 68 13.66 11.72 22.33
N GLU A 69 14.30 10.57 22.48
CA GLU A 69 14.97 10.13 23.71
C GLU A 69 16.38 10.75 23.88
N GLY A 70 16.84 11.57 22.93
CA GLY A 70 18.16 12.19 22.97
C GLY A 70 19.34 11.23 22.74
N ARG A 71 19.08 10.00 22.27
CA ARG A 71 20.15 9.02 21.97
C ARG A 71 20.94 9.38 20.72
N ILE A 72 20.29 10.07 19.79
CA ILE A 72 20.87 10.68 18.59
C ILE A 72 20.13 12.00 18.32
N THR A 73 20.66 12.82 17.42
CA THR A 73 20.02 14.04 16.90
C THR A 73 19.82 13.91 15.40
N PHE A 74 19.06 14.83 14.79
CA PHE A 74 18.92 14.86 13.34
C PHE A 74 20.25 15.13 12.62
N ASP A 75 21.18 15.83 13.27
CA ASP A 75 22.50 16.16 12.74
C ASP A 75 23.57 15.12 13.11
N THR A 76 23.21 14.04 13.83
CA THR A 76 24.17 13.00 14.19
C THR A 76 24.70 12.31 12.92
N PRO A 77 26.02 12.38 12.64
CA PRO A 77 26.57 11.76 11.45
C PRO A 77 26.48 10.23 11.55
N LEU A 78 25.99 9.59 10.50
CA LEU A 78 25.87 8.13 10.41
C LEU A 78 26.82 7.57 9.34
N ARG A 79 27.54 6.50 9.69
CA ARG A 79 28.37 5.78 8.72
C ARG A 79 27.49 4.90 7.83
N VAL A 80 27.51 5.17 6.52
CA VAL A 80 26.91 4.26 5.53
C VAL A 80 27.85 3.07 5.35
N SER A 81 27.41 1.88 5.74
CA SER A 81 28.21 0.65 5.63
C SER A 81 28.12 0.04 4.22
N ALA A 82 29.08 -0.81 3.85
CA ALA A 82 29.04 -1.60 2.61
C ALA A 82 27.78 -2.47 2.49
N ARG A 83 27.21 -2.89 3.63
CA ARG A 83 25.93 -3.59 3.67
C ARG A 83 24.78 -2.66 3.31
N ALA A 84 24.75 -1.45 3.88
CA ALA A 84 23.70 -0.47 3.60
C ALA A 84 23.72 -0.04 2.12
N THR A 85 24.90 0.17 1.54
CA THR A 85 25.04 0.53 0.12
C THR A 85 24.64 -0.61 -0.82
N SER A 86 24.73 -1.88 -0.41
CA SER A 86 24.37 -3.04 -1.25
C SER A 86 22.88 -3.43 -1.21
N MET A 87 22.10 -3.03 -0.20
CA MET A 87 20.67 -3.42 -0.07
C MET A 87 19.79 -3.01 -1.27
N ALA A 88 19.04 -3.94 -1.83
CA ALA A 88 18.00 -3.68 -2.85
C ALA A 88 16.60 -3.66 -2.21
N PRO A 89 15.54 -3.19 -2.89
CA PRO A 89 15.46 -2.18 -3.96
C PRO A 89 15.20 -0.76 -3.39
N SER A 90 15.22 0.27 -4.24
CA SER A 90 15.22 1.72 -3.88
C SER A 90 16.50 2.19 -3.15
N LYS A 91 17.13 3.25 -3.66
CA LYS A 91 18.43 3.76 -3.20
C LYS A 91 18.37 5.28 -2.99
N MET A 92 19.12 5.78 -2.01
CA MET A 92 19.34 7.22 -1.80
C MET A 92 20.56 7.79 -2.56
N GLY A 93 21.31 6.94 -3.27
CA GLY A 93 22.46 7.39 -4.09
C GLY A 93 23.77 7.59 -3.32
N PHE A 94 23.90 7.05 -2.10
CA PHE A 94 25.18 7.07 -1.38
C PHE A 94 26.25 6.28 -2.13
N ARG A 95 27.48 6.81 -2.11
CA ARG A 95 28.65 6.15 -2.72
C ARG A 95 28.94 4.85 -1.99
N ALA A 96 29.31 3.82 -2.77
CA ALA A 96 29.77 2.53 -2.26
C ALA A 96 31.18 2.64 -1.66
#